data_AF-A0AA37K8A5-F1
#
_entry.id   AF-A0AA37K8A5-F1
#
_cell.length_a   1.000
_cell.length_b   1.000
_cell.length_c   1.000
_cell.angle_alpha   90.00
_cell.angle_beta   90.00
_cell.angle_gamma   90.00
#
_symmetry.space_group_name_H-M   'P 1'
#
loop_
_entity.id
_entity.type
_entity.pdbx_description
1 polymer ?
#
loop_
_entity_poly.entity_id
_entity_poly.type
_entity_poly.pdbx_seq_one_letter_code
_entity_poly.pdbx_strand_id
1 'polypeptide(L)' 'MFEMKIHTVRKYGLTINDEDVYFSSKGKAIEAGKISIKLNPNTKLFEEYKLWDITHGKPCLIDKQRFDRTILIL' A
#
# COMPACT_ATOMS: atom_id res chain seq x y z
N MET A 1 -32.88 2.25 -10.21
CA MET A 1 -31.75 1.38 -9.82
C MET A 1 -30.62 2.30 -9.39
N PHE A 2 -30.20 2.28 -8.12
CA PHE A 2 -29.07 3.09 -7.67
C PHE A 2 -27.79 2.37 -8.11
N GLU A 3 -27.03 2.99 -9.00
CA GLU A 3 -25.77 2.42 -9.48
C GLU A 3 -24.65 2.84 -8.51
N MET A 4 -24.02 1.85 -7.87
CA MET A 4 -22.96 2.08 -6.91
C MET A 4 -21.70 2.58 -7.62
N LYS A 5 -21.15 3.71 -7.18
CA LYS A 5 -19.91 4.27 -7.69
C LYS A 5 -18.75 3.82 -6.82
N ILE A 6 -17.92 2.94 -7.37
CA ILE A 6 -16.73 2.42 -6.68
C ILE A 6 -15.45 3.11 -7.15
N HIS A 7 -14.52 3.34 -6.23
CA HIS A 7 -13.19 3.86 -6.52
C HIS A 7 -12.11 3.03 -5.82
N THR A 8 -11.09 2.61 -6.57
CA THR A 8 -10.00 1.79 -6.04
C THR A 8 -8.74 2.62 -5.88
N VAL A 9 -8.19 2.65 -4.66
CA VAL A 9 -6.91 3.29 -4.36
C VAL A 9 -5.87 2.22 -4.10
N ARG A 10 -4.73 2.34 -4.75
CA ARG A 10 -3.57 1.47 -4.56
C ARG A 10 -2.44 2.26 -3.90
N LYS A 11 -1.87 1.71 -2.84
CA LYS A 11 -0.75 2.30 -2.08
C LYS A 11 0.40 1.31 -1.99
N TYR A 12 1.61 1.84 -1.94
CA TYR A 12 2.84 1.09 -1.75
C TYR A 12 3.52 1.55 -0.47
N GLY A 13 4.09 0.63 0.28
CA GLY A 13 4.73 0.97 1.55
C GLY A 13 5.81 -0.03 1.96
N LEU A 14 6.59 0.38 2.95
CA LEU A 14 7.56 -0.46 3.63
C LEU A 14 7.16 -0.58 5.09
N THR A 15 7.21 -1.78 5.65
CA THR A 15 7.23 -1.97 7.10
C THR A 15 8.67 -2.02 7.56
N ILE A 16 9.08 -1.06 8.38
CA ILE A 16 10.43 -0.93 8.91
C ILE A 16 10.29 -0.89 10.42
N ASN A 17 10.86 -1.86 11.14
CA ASN A 17 10.74 -1.96 12.60
C ASN A 17 9.29 -1.88 13.09
N ASP A 18 8.39 -2.62 12.42
CA ASP A 18 6.95 -2.67 12.67
C ASP A 18 6.18 -1.36 12.41
N GLU A 19 6.83 -0.34 11.84
CA GLU A 19 6.18 0.90 11.39
C GLU A 19 5.97 0.92 9.88
N ASP A 20 4.78 1.36 9.45
CA ASP A 20 4.43 1.46 8.03
C ASP A 20 4.74 2.85 7.45
N VAL A 21 5.62 2.88 6.45
CA VAL A 21 5.96 4.07 5.69
C VAL A 21 5.37 3.98 4.29
N TYR A 22 4.53 4.95 3.91
CA TYR A 22 3.86 4.97 2.61
C TYR A 22 4.61 5.82 1.58
N PHE A 23 4.58 5.38 0.33
CA PHE A 23 5.21 6.06 -0.80
C PHE A 23 4.19 6.38 -1.88
N SER A 24 4.45 7.45 -2.64
CA SER A 24 3.58 7.90 -3.73
C SER A 24 3.64 6.99 -4.97
N SER A 25 4.67 6.15 -5.10
CA SER A 25 4.81 5.21 -6.21
C SER A 25 5.53 3.94 -5.80
N LYS A 26 5.30 2.86 -6.57
CA LYS A 26 5.99 1.58 -6.41
C LYS A 26 7.51 1.72 -6.53
N GLY A 27 7.98 2.51 -7.51
CA GLY A 27 9.40 2.73 -7.75
C GLY A 27 10.11 3.31 -6.53
N LYS A 28 9.54 4.37 -5.93
CA LYS A 28 10.08 4.99 -4.72
C LYS A 28 10.10 4.03 -3.52
N ALA A 29 9.06 3.23 -3.35
CA ALA A 29 9.01 2.21 -2.29
C ALA A 29 10.11 1.15 -2.47
N ILE A 30 10.37 0.72 -3.71
CA ILE A 30 11.45 -0.25 -4.02
C ILE A 30 12.83 0.37 -3.77
N GLU A 31 13.08 1.58 -4.26
CA GLU A 31 14.36 2.29 -4.07
C GLU A 31 14.67 2.45 -2.58
N ALA A 32 13.69 2.96 -1.80
CA ALA A 32 13.82 3.07 -0.36
C ALA A 32 13.97 1.70 0.32
N GLY A 33 13.26 0.68 -0.15
CA GLY A 33 13.32 -0.68 0.40
C GLY A 33 14.70 -1.31 0.25
N LYS A 34 15.35 -1.12 -0.90
CA LYS A 34 16.73 -1.60 -1.15
C LYS A 34 17.75 -0.95 -0.23
N ILE A 35 17.53 0.29 0.19
CA ILE A 35 18.41 0.98 1.15
C ILE A 35 18.08 0.51 2.57
N SER A 36 16.79 0.50 2.91
CA SER A 36 16.31 0.13 4.25
C SER A 36 16.70 -1.29 4.63
N ILE A 37 16.64 -2.26 3.71
CA ILE A 37 16.99 -3.66 4.01
C ILE A 37 18.46 -3.85 4.45
N LYS A 38 19.36 -2.94 4.06
CA LYS A 38 20.77 -2.97 4.48
C LYS A 38 20.95 -2.56 5.94
N LEU A 39 20.04 -1.74 6.46
CA LEU A 39 20.07 -1.22 7.83
C LEU A 39 19.10 -1.97 8.74
N ASN A 40 17.96 -2.38 8.20
CA ASN A 40 16.87 -3.07 8.87
C ASN A 40 16.50 -4.31 8.03
N PRO A 41 17.14 -5.47 8.26
CA PRO A 41 16.92 -6.69 7.47
C PRO A 41 15.47 -7.19 7.45
N ASN A 42 14.68 -6.84 8.46
CA ASN A 42 13.26 -7.17 8.56
C ASN A 42 12.36 -6.24 7.73
N THR A 43 12.92 -5.33 6.94
CA THR A 43 12.13 -4.44 6.08
C THR A 43 11.27 -5.26 5.11
N LYS A 44 9.96 -5.07 5.15
CA LYS A 44 9.01 -5.73 4.24
C LYS A 44 8.39 -4.73 3.28
N LEU A 45 8.36 -5.04 1.99
CA LEU A 45 7.59 -4.27 1.02
C LEU A 45 6.15 -4.77 1.02
N PHE A 46 5.18 -3.86 1.01
CA PHE A 46 3.78 -4.21 0.90
C PHE A 46 3.05 -3.34 -0.14
N GLU A 47 1.94 -3.89 -0.64
CA GLU A 47 0.98 -3.19 -1.48
C GLU A 47 -0.40 -3.28 -0.82
N GLU A 48 -1.07 -2.14 -0.73
CA GLU A 48 -2.37 -2.00 -0.08
C GLU A 48 -3.41 -1.52 -1.09
N TYR A 49 -4.51 -2.26 -1.20
CA TYR A 49 -5.66 -1.94 -2.04
C TYR A 49 -6.82 -1.53 -1.15
N LYS A 50 -7.45 -0.39 -1.47
CA LYS A 50 -8.65 0.07 -0.80
C LYS A 50 -9.75 0.28 -1.82
N LEU A 51 -10.92 -0.30 -1.56
CA LEU A 51 -12.12 -0.09 -2.32
C LEU A 51 -13.01 0.89 -1.56
N TRP A 52 -13.39 1.99 -2.21
CA TRP A 52 -14.24 3.01 -1.64
C TRP A 52 -15.58 3.09 -2.37
N ASP A 53 -16.66 3.16 -1.61
CA ASP A 53 -17.95 3.66 -2.10
C ASP A 53 -17.89 5.18 -2.13
N ILE A 54 -18.12 5.78 -3.29
CA ILE A 54 -18.20 7.24 -3.47
C ILE A 54 -19.58 7.70 -3.92
N THR A 55 -20.59 6.84 -3.80
CA THR A 55 -21.96 7.10 -4.26
C THR A 55 -22.60 8.26 -3.50
N HIS A 56 -22.27 8.46 -2.22
CA HIS A 56 -23.02 9.36 -1.32
C HIS A 56 -22.20 10.52 -0.77
N GLY A 57 -21.47 11.26 -1.61
CA GLY A 57 -20.80 12.54 -1.26
C GLY A 57 -19.63 12.44 -0.27
N LYS A 58 -19.73 11.59 0.75
CA LYS A 58 -18.70 11.17 1.68
C LYS A 58 -18.24 9.76 1.29
N PRO A 59 -16.97 9.59 0.87
CA PRO A 59 -16.41 8.28 0.59
C PRO A 59 -16.47 7.36 1.82
N CYS A 60 -16.92 6.13 1.62
CA CYS A 60 -16.93 5.07 2.63
C CYS A 60 -15.99 3.94 2.21
N LEU A 61 -15.15 3.45 3.12
CA LEU A 61 -14.28 2.31 2.82
C LEU A 61 -15.10 1.03 2.82
N ILE A 62 -15.16 0.33 1.69
CA ILE A 62 -15.85 -0.95 1.54
C ILE A 62 -14.91 -2.09 1.92
N ASP A 63 -13.71 -2.09 1.36
CA ASP A 63 -12.75 -3.19 1.53
C ASP A 63 -11.31 -2.68 1.57
N LYS A 64 -10.47 -3.42 2.27
CA LYS A 64 -9.04 -3.16 2.42
C LYS A 64 -8.27 -4.47 2.39
N GLN A 65 -7.39 -4.62 1.41
CA GLN A 65 -6.53 -5.78 1.28
C GLN A 65 -5.07 -5.34 1.29
N ARG A 66 -4.23 -6.09 2.03
CA ARG A 66 -2.80 -5.87 2.10
C ARG A 66 -2.08 -7.13 1.63
N PHE A 67 -1.11 -6.93 0.77
CA PHE A 67 -0.28 -7.98 0.22
C PHE A 67 1.17 -7.70 0.58
N ASP A 68 1.79 -8.60 1.33
CA ASP A 68 3.22 -8.58 1.51
C ASP A 68 3.87 -8.98 0.18
N ARG A 69 4.65 -8.05 -0.38
CA ARG A 69 5.29 -8.15 -1.70
C ARG A 69 6.76 -8.52 -1.60
N THR A 70 7.21 -9.07 -0.47
CA THR A 70 8.62 -9.29 -0.17
C THR A 70 9.24 -10.34 -1.10
N ILE A 71 9.73 -9.87 -2.26
CA ILE A 71 10.97 -10.32 -2.89
C ILE A 71 11.70 -9.03 -3.33
N LEU A 72 12.49 -8.48 -2.42
CA LEU A 72 13.47 -7.43 -2.73
C LEU A 72 14.79 -8.16 -3.06
N ILE A 73 14.96 -8.59 -4.31
CA ILE A 73 16.22 -9.23 -4.74
C ILE A 73 17.32 -8.17 -4.68
N LEU A 74 18.34 -8.46 -3.87
CA LEU A 74 19.59 -7.71 -3.70
C LEU A 74 20.35 -7.58 -5.02
#